data_AF-A0A938BNA5-F1
#
_entry.id   AF-A0A938BNA5-F1
#
_cell.length_a   1.000
_cell.length_b   1.000
_cell.length_c   1.000
_cell.angle_alpha   90.00
_cell.angle_beta   90.00
_cell.angle_gamma   90.00
#
_symmetry.space_group_name_H-M   'P 1'
#
loop_
_entity.id
_entity.type
_entity.pdbx_description
1 polymer ?
#
loop_
_entity_poly.entity_id
_entity_poly.type
_entity_poly.pdbx_seq_one_letter_code
_entity_poly.pdbx_strand_id
1 'polypeptide(L)'
;AKFYYPYGIGISSNGQALVADSQNRRIRQVGKDGVTTTLAGTAGEDFADGLATTSASFRAPTDVAAAPDGRLIVVDAWKVRVIQPSN
;
A
#
# COMPACT_ATOMS: atom_id res chain seq x y z
N ALA A 1 10.49 9.38 -6.03
CA ALA A 1 9.59 9.71 -4.89
C ALA A 1 10.35 9.65 -3.58
N LYS A 2 9.90 10.34 -2.52
CA LYS A 2 10.47 10.21 -1.17
C LYS A 2 9.67 9.18 -0.36
N PHE A 3 10.36 8.18 0.17
CA PHE A 3 9.83 7.21 1.15
C PHE A 3 10.16 7.68 2.56
N TYR A 4 9.41 7.23 3.55
CA TYR A 4 9.67 7.51 4.96
C TYR A 4 9.42 6.28 5.81
N TYR A 5 10.52 5.67 6.29
CA TYR A 5 10.56 4.37 6.96
C TYR A 5 9.78 3.29 6.19
N PRO A 6 10.17 2.95 4.94
CA PRO A 6 9.61 1.80 4.27
C PRO A 6 10.08 0.51 4.96
N TYR A 7 9.19 -0.47 5.12
CA TYR A 7 9.52 -1.76 5.76
C TYR A 7 9.42 -2.92 4.76
N GLY A 8 8.21 -3.39 4.49
CA GLY A 8 7.96 -4.54 3.63
C GLY A 8 7.78 -4.18 2.15
N ILE A 9 8.00 -5.20 1.33
CA ILE A 9 7.92 -5.12 -0.13
C ILE A 9 7.30 -6.41 -0.69
N GLY A 10 6.40 -6.25 -1.66
CA GLY A 10 5.81 -7.35 -2.42
C GLY A 10 5.91 -7.09 -3.92
N ILE A 11 5.67 -8.13 -4.73
CA ILE A 11 5.60 -8.01 -6.19
C ILE A 11 4.17 -8.29 -6.63
N SER A 12 3.58 -7.37 -7.37
CA SER A 12 2.26 -7.52 -7.99
C SER A 12 2.30 -8.46 -9.20
N SER A 13 1.14 -8.96 -9.64
CA SER A 13 1.02 -9.90 -10.76
C SER A 13 1.59 -9.38 -12.10
N ASN A 14 1.66 -8.07 -12.29
CA ASN A 14 2.26 -7.45 -13.48
C ASN A 14 3.78 -7.20 -13.34
N GLY A 15 4.37 -7.61 -12.21
CA GLY A 15 5.80 -7.48 -11.92
C GLY A 15 6.22 -6.08 -11.44
N GLN A 16 5.31 -5.28 -10.91
CA GLN A 16 5.63 -4.01 -10.25
C GLN A 16 5.82 -4.22 -8.75
N ALA A 17 6.75 -3.48 -8.14
CA ALA A 17 6.98 -3.57 -6.71
C ALA A 17 5.94 -2.76 -5.93
N LEU A 18 5.51 -3.33 -4.82
CA LEU A 18 4.57 -2.75 -3.86
C LEU A 18 5.34 -2.51 -2.57
N VAL A 19 5.33 -1.29 -2.05
CA VAL A 19 6.13 -0.91 -0.88
C VAL A 19 5.22 -0.39 0.22
N ALA A 20 5.37 -0.93 1.43
CA ALA A 20 4.74 -0.40 2.63
C ALA A 20 5.57 0.80 3.14
N ASP A 21 5.10 2.01 2.85
CA ASP A 21 5.76 3.28 3.16
C ASP A 21 5.20 3.83 4.48
N SER A 22 5.68 3.25 5.59
CA SER A 22 4.98 3.25 6.88
C SER A 22 4.72 4.64 7.44
N GLN A 23 5.73 5.52 7.48
CA GLN A 23 5.56 6.84 8.10
C GLN A 23 4.94 7.85 7.14
N ASN A 24 4.87 7.53 5.85
CA ASN A 24 3.98 8.22 4.92
C ASN A 24 2.56 7.65 4.92
N ARG A 25 2.31 6.55 5.67
CA ARG A 25 1.01 5.87 5.80
C ARG A 25 0.41 5.48 4.46
N ARG A 26 1.23 4.95 3.56
CA ARG A 26 0.85 4.64 2.17
C ARG A 26 1.34 3.28 1.75
N ILE A 27 0.60 2.67 0.83
CA ILE A 27 1.13 1.63 -0.06
C ILE A 27 1.53 2.29 -1.37
N ARG A 28 2.80 2.14 -1.73
CA ARG A 28 3.39 2.72 -2.93
C ARG A 28 3.57 1.63 -3.98
N GLN A 29 3.44 2.01 -5.24
CA GLN A 29 3.75 1.14 -6.36
C GLN A 29 4.96 1.71 -7.10
N VAL A 30 5.94 0.86 -7.42
CA VAL A 30 7.12 1.23 -8.18
C VAL A 30 7.10 0.46 -9.49
N GLY A 31 7.02 1.21 -10.59
CA GLY A 31 7.04 0.68 -11.95
C GLY A 31 8.41 0.10 -12.31
N LYS A 32 8.45 -0.69 -13.39
CA LYS A 32 9.69 -1.26 -13.94
C LYS A 32 10.64 -0.18 -14.48
N ASP A 33 10.09 0.98 -14.77
CA ASP A 33 10.78 2.23 -15.13
C ASP A 33 11.28 3.03 -13.91
N GLY A 34 11.04 2.54 -12.69
CA GLY A 34 11.39 3.21 -11.44
C GLY A 34 10.42 4.31 -11.02
N VAL A 35 9.38 4.59 -11.80
CA VAL A 35 8.38 5.60 -11.46
C VAL A 35 7.55 5.12 -10.27
N THR A 36 7.37 5.99 -9.27
CA THR A 36 6.64 5.64 -8.04
C THR A 36 5.31 6.38 -7.96
N THR A 37 4.23 5.65 -7.73
CA THR A 37 2.87 6.19 -7.48
C THR A 37 2.39 5.78 -6.09
N THR A 38 1.30 6.40 -5.62
CA THR A 38 0.58 5.98 -4.41
C THR A 38 -0.59 5.11 -4.84
N LEU A 39 -0.65 3.87 -4.37
CA LEU A 39 -1.72 2.94 -4.67
C LEU A 39 -2.85 3.07 -3.64
N ALA A 40 -2.49 3.23 -2.37
CA ALA A 40 -3.46 3.44 -1.31
C ALA A 40 -2.90 4.29 -0.16
N GLY A 41 -3.81 4.91 0.59
CA GLY A 41 -3.52 5.65 1.83
C GLY A 41 -3.51 7.17 1.63
N THR A 42 -4.19 7.86 2.55
CA THR A 42 -4.16 9.32 2.70
C THR A 42 -3.34 9.71 3.95
N ALA A 43 -3.13 11.02 4.18
CA ALA A 43 -2.32 11.52 5.29
C ALA A 43 -2.99 11.43 6.68
N GLY A 44 -4.12 10.73 6.82
CA GLY A 44 -4.85 10.57 8.08
C GLY A 44 -4.00 9.90 9.18
N GLU A 45 -4.31 10.18 10.45
CA GLU A 45 -3.56 9.65 11.61
C GLU A 45 -4.05 8.31 12.13
N ASP A 46 -5.32 8.03 11.91
CA ASP A 46 -5.93 6.77 12.29
C ASP A 46 -6.45 6.06 11.04
N PHE A 47 -6.94 4.85 11.25
CA PHE A 47 -7.45 4.06 10.17
C PHE A 47 -8.83 4.49 9.69
N ALA A 48 -9.03 4.36 8.39
CA ALA A 48 -10.34 4.42 7.76
C ALA A 48 -10.36 3.44 6.59
N ASP A 49 -11.45 2.71 6.45
CA ASP A 49 -11.74 1.95 5.24
C ASP A 49 -12.44 2.88 4.23
N GLY A 50 -12.25 2.59 2.95
CA GLY A 50 -12.80 3.43 1.88
C GLY A 50 -12.09 3.19 0.55
N LEU A 51 -12.27 4.13 -0.38
CA LEU A 51 -11.55 4.14 -1.64
C LEU A 51 -10.05 4.36 -1.39
N ALA A 52 -9.24 3.49 -1.99
CA ALA A 52 -7.81 3.34 -1.72
C ALA A 52 -7.04 4.67 -1.68
N THR A 53 -7.28 5.58 -2.62
CA THR A 53 -6.50 6.83 -2.77
C THR A 53 -7.16 8.08 -2.18
N THR A 54 -8.44 8.03 -1.80
CA THR A 54 -9.20 9.24 -1.42
C THR A 54 -9.77 9.21 0.00
N SER A 55 -10.05 8.03 0.54
CA SER A 55 -10.71 7.90 1.86
C SER A 55 -10.11 6.82 2.74
N ALA A 56 -9.37 5.85 2.19
CA ALA A 56 -8.64 4.90 3.00
C ALA A 56 -7.41 5.55 3.68
N SER A 57 -7.17 5.20 4.93
CA SER A 57 -5.96 5.59 5.67
C SER A 57 -5.41 4.40 6.46
N PHE A 58 -4.08 4.34 6.52
CA PHE A 58 -3.33 3.37 7.31
C PHE A 58 -2.77 4.04 8.54
N ARG A 59 -2.50 3.30 9.62
CA ARG A 59 -1.80 3.85 10.79
C ARG A 59 -0.28 3.70 10.67
N ALA A 60 0.20 2.51 10.34
CA ALA A 60 1.61 2.20 10.10
C ALA A 60 1.71 0.90 9.28
N PRO A 61 1.56 0.97 7.94
CA PRO A 61 1.67 -0.21 7.11
C PRO A 61 3.11 -0.73 7.14
N THR A 62 3.30 -1.99 7.52
CA THR A 62 4.62 -2.61 7.67
C THR A 62 4.94 -3.60 6.57
N ASP A 63 3.94 -4.22 5.94
CA ASP A 63 4.17 -5.16 4.84
C ASP A 63 2.99 -5.21 3.86
N VAL A 64 3.26 -5.69 2.64
CA VAL A 64 2.26 -5.85 1.57
C VAL A 64 2.56 -7.07 0.71
N ALA A 65 1.53 -7.90 0.49
CA ALA A 65 1.57 -9.04 -0.42
C ALA A 65 0.46 -8.94 -1.47
N ALA A 66 0.75 -9.34 -2.71
CA ALA A 66 -0.26 -9.46 -3.75
C ALA A 66 -0.87 -10.87 -3.75
N ALA A 67 -2.19 -10.95 -3.80
CA ALA A 67 -2.91 -12.20 -3.98
C ALA A 67 -3.10 -12.50 -5.48
N PRO A 68 -3.24 -13.78 -5.88
CA PRO A 68 -3.42 -14.16 -7.30
C PRO A 68 -4.65 -13.54 -7.97
N ASP A 69 -5.67 -13.18 -7.20
CA ASP A 69 -6.91 -12.54 -7.67
C ASP A 69 -6.80 -11.01 -7.80
N GLY A 70 -5.60 -10.45 -7.65
CA GLY A 70 -5.33 -9.02 -7.78
C GLY A 70 -5.58 -8.19 -6.52
N ARG A 71 -6.05 -8.80 -5.42
CA ARG A 71 -6.13 -8.12 -4.12
C ARG A 71 -4.74 -7.89 -3.54
N LEU A 72 -4.59 -6.86 -2.71
CA LEU A 72 -3.39 -6.66 -1.89
C LEU A 72 -3.72 -6.89 -0.42
N ILE A 73 -2.90 -7.66 0.26
CA ILE A 73 -3.00 -7.91 1.71
C ILE A 73 -1.94 -7.05 2.38
N VAL A 74 -2.36 -6.21 3.30
CA VAL A 74 -1.49 -5.21 3.96
C VAL A 74 -1.50 -5.45 5.45
N VAL A 75 -0.32 -5.54 6.07
CA VAL A 75 -0.17 -5.49 7.52
C VAL A 75 -0.08 -4.03 7.94
N ASP A 76 -1.00 -3.57 8.79
CA ASP A 76 -1.13 -2.19 9.25
C ASP A 76 -1.28 -2.15 10.78
N ALA A 77 -0.14 -2.10 11.46
CA ALA A 77 0.00 -2.15 12.91
C ALA A 77 -0.83 -3.30 13.56
N TRP A 78 -1.94 -2.93 14.19
CA TRP A 78 -3.06 -3.74 14.67
C TRP A 78 -3.73 -4.80 13.81
N LYS A 79 -3.70 -4.55 12.50
CA LYS A 79 -4.73 -5.01 11.57
C LYS A 79 -4.09 -5.58 10.33
N VAL A 80 -4.77 -6.55 9.74
CA VAL A 80 -4.53 -6.95 8.36
C VAL A 80 -5.67 -6.39 7.51
N ARG A 81 -5.32 -5.71 6.43
CA ARG A 81 -6.25 -5.07 5.50
C ARG A 81 -6.19 -5.72 4.13
N VAL A 82 -7.26 -5.57 3.38
CA VAL A 82 -7.35 -6.02 2.01
C VAL A 82 -7.71 -4.83 1.13
N ILE A 83 -6.85 -4.51 0.16
CA ILE A 83 -7.15 -3.57 -0.92
C ILE A 83 -7.71 -4.41 -2.07
N GLN A 84 -8.94 -4.10 -2.47
CA GLN A 84 -9.58 -4.73 -3.62
C GLN A 84 -9.01 -4.17 -4.93
N PRO A 85 -8.91 -4.98 -5.99
CA PRO A 85 -8.64 -4.46 -7.33
C PRO A 85 -9.76 -3.50 -7.75
N SER A 86 -9.43 -2.50 -8.56
CA SER A 86 -10.44 -1.65 -9.22
C SER A 86 -11.25 -2.50 -10.21
N ASN A 87 -12.59 -2.44 -10.11
CA ASN A 87 -13.51 -3.04 -11.08
C ASN A 87 -13.35 -2.44 -12.47
#